data_AF-A0AAW2LYA8-F1
#
_entry.id   AF-A0AAW2LYA8-F1
#
_cell.length_a   1.000
_cell.length_b   1.000
_cell.length_c   1.000
_cell.angle_alpha   90.00
_cell.angle_beta   90.00
_cell.angle_gamma   90.00
#
_symmetry.space_group_name_H-M   'P 1'
#
loop_
_entity.id
_entity.type
_entity.pdbx_description
1 polymer ?
#
loop_
_entity_poly.entity_id
_entity_poly.type
_entity_poly.pdbx_seq_one_letter_code
_entity_poly.pdbx_strand_id
1 'polypeptide(L)'
;MIAVGDMMRKKITMPAHLMYDGQNPHLFEHFSAVAQRMGVYTADDYAGILEFLIGRWRLEKLDGLKGDGRQAQEFVCGLPQRIRKLQERADERAKKMKPQGQRFSWIFNREVIV
;
A
#
# COMPACT_ATOMS: atom_id res chain seq x y z
N MET A 1 -14.21 -0.09 15.96
CA MET A 1 -14.43 -0.29 14.50
C MET A 1 -14.28 0.98 13.68
N ILE A 2 -14.98 2.07 14.04
CA ILE A 2 -14.99 3.33 13.26
C ILE A 2 -13.59 3.90 12.99
N ALA A 3 -12.74 4.03 14.00
CA ALA A 3 -11.38 4.57 13.83
C ALA A 3 -10.51 3.73 12.86
N VAL A 4 -10.62 2.40 12.92
CA VAL A 4 -9.90 1.52 11.98
C VAL A 4 -10.43 1.72 10.55
N GLY A 5 -11.76 1.81 10.40
CA GLY A 5 -12.38 2.10 9.11
C GLY A 5 -11.97 3.48 8.55
N ASP A 6 -11.87 4.49 9.40
CA ASP A 6 -11.39 5.83 9.03
C ASP A 6 -9.94 5.82 8.54
N MET A 7 -9.04 5.18 9.30
CA MET A 7 -7.64 5.03 8.89
C MET A 7 -7.50 4.26 7.56
N MET A 8 -8.31 3.21 7.36
CA MET A 8 -8.31 2.46 6.10
C MET A 8 -8.88 3.24 4.92
N ARG A 9 -9.85 4.14 5.14
CA ARG A 9 -10.35 5.06 4.11
C ARG A 9 -9.31 6.11 3.72
N LYS A 10 -8.57 6.63 4.70
CA LYS A 10 -7.47 7.59 4.49
C LYS A 10 -6.24 6.94 3.86
N LYS A 11 -6.14 5.61 3.91
CA LYS A 11 -4.94 4.80 3.64
C LYS A 11 -3.85 5.07 4.70
N ILE A 12 -3.05 4.05 5.01
CA ILE A 12 -1.89 4.25 5.88
C ILE A 12 -0.78 4.84 5.03
N THR A 13 -0.65 6.17 5.11
CA THR A 13 0.41 6.90 4.41
C THR A 13 1.77 6.57 5.03
N MET A 14 2.75 6.26 4.19
CA MET A 14 4.12 6.00 4.65
C MET A 14 4.70 7.27 5.29
N PRO A 15 5.43 7.16 6.42
CA PRO A 15 5.95 8.33 7.12
C PRO A 15 6.82 9.23 6.24
N ALA A 16 7.63 8.62 5.37
CA ALA A 16 8.53 9.31 4.45
C ALA A 16 7.91 9.63 3.07
N HIS A 17 6.58 9.69 2.94
CA HIS A 17 5.93 9.95 1.64
C HIS A 17 6.27 11.32 1.02
N LEU A 18 6.76 12.28 1.82
CA LEU A 18 7.24 13.60 1.37
C LEU A 18 8.76 13.64 1.15
N MET A 19 9.39 12.48 0.97
CA MET A 19 10.83 12.38 0.74
C MET A 19 11.25 13.16 -0.50
N TYR A 20 12.28 13.99 -0.35
CA TYR A 20 12.80 14.87 -1.39
C TYR A 20 14.32 15.03 -1.23
N ASP A 21 15.06 14.94 -2.32
CA ASP A 21 16.53 15.06 -2.35
C ASP A 21 17.04 16.39 -2.91
N GLY A 22 16.14 17.34 -3.17
CA GLY A 22 16.50 18.62 -3.80
C GLY A 22 16.38 18.64 -5.33
N GLN A 23 16.11 17.49 -5.97
CA GLN A 23 16.07 17.39 -7.44
C GLN A 23 14.86 16.61 -7.96
N ASN A 24 14.46 15.55 -7.26
CA ASN A 24 13.39 14.64 -7.70
C ASN A 24 12.12 14.85 -6.86
N PRO A 25 11.09 15.54 -7.37
CA PRO A 25 9.84 15.77 -6.62
C PRO A 25 9.03 14.48 -6.38
N HIS A 26 9.32 13.41 -7.12
CA HIS A 26 8.65 12.10 -7.04
C HIS A 26 9.53 11.03 -6.38
N LEU A 27 10.50 11.44 -5.55
CA LEU A 27 11.52 10.53 -5.01
C LEU A 27 10.92 9.36 -4.21
N PHE A 28 9.87 9.61 -3.42
CA PHE A 28 9.17 8.53 -2.70
C PHE A 28 8.50 7.53 -3.64
N GLU A 29 7.88 7.98 -4.73
CA GLU A 29 7.22 7.12 -5.71
C GLU A 29 8.25 6.23 -6.42
N HIS A 30 9.37 6.82 -6.85
CA HIS A 30 10.45 6.07 -7.48
C HIS A 30 11.10 5.07 -6.53
N PHE A 31 11.39 5.47 -5.29
CA PHE A 31 11.92 4.58 -4.26
C PHE A 31 10.96 3.42 -3.96
N SER A 32 9.67 3.72 -3.77
CA SER A 32 8.68 2.69 -3.42
C SER A 32 8.45 1.70 -4.56
N ALA A 33 8.54 2.14 -5.82
CA ALA A 33 8.48 1.24 -6.96
C ALA A 33 9.71 0.32 -7.09
N VAL A 34 10.93 0.80 -6.76
CA VAL A 34 12.11 -0.08 -6.63
C VAL A 34 11.90 -1.11 -5.51
N ALA A 35 11.39 -0.70 -4.35
CA ALA A 35 11.11 -1.62 -3.23
C ALA A 35 10.05 -2.67 -3.58
N GLN A 36 8.98 -2.26 -4.27
CA GLN A 36 7.93 -3.15 -4.78
C GLN A 36 8.52 -4.17 -5.76
N ARG A 37 9.31 -3.72 -6.73
CA ARG A 37 9.94 -4.59 -7.74
C ARG A 37 10.91 -5.59 -7.13
N MET A 38 11.69 -5.17 -6.14
CA MET A 38 12.64 -6.03 -5.43
C MET A 38 11.96 -6.96 -4.42
N GLY A 39 10.66 -6.82 -4.18
CA GLY A 39 9.92 -7.61 -3.20
C GLY A 39 10.27 -7.29 -1.74
N VAL A 40 10.85 -6.11 -1.47
CA VAL A 40 11.21 -5.70 -0.09
C VAL A 40 9.97 -5.26 0.69
N TYR A 41 9.10 -4.49 0.04
CA TYR A 41 7.80 -4.13 0.57
C TYR A 41 6.84 -3.87 -0.59
N THR A 42 5.76 -4.65 -0.62
CA THR A 42 4.80 -4.69 -1.72
C THR A 42 3.39 -4.37 -1.26
N ALA A 43 2.49 -4.11 -2.21
CA ALA A 43 1.06 -4.00 -1.88
C ALA A 43 0.47 -5.29 -1.27
N ASP A 44 1.07 -6.45 -1.54
CA ASP A 44 0.69 -7.71 -0.89
C ASP A 44 1.08 -7.74 0.58
N ASP A 45 2.24 -7.18 0.95
CA ASP A 45 2.64 -7.00 2.35
C ASP A 45 1.66 -6.07 3.07
N TYR A 46 1.25 -4.98 2.43
CA TYR A 46 0.23 -4.08 2.99
C TYR A 46 -1.10 -4.82 3.24
N ALA A 47 -1.57 -5.62 2.27
CA ALA A 47 -2.78 -6.43 2.43
C ALA A 47 -2.61 -7.50 3.53
N GLY A 48 -1.44 -8.13 3.60
CA GLY A 48 -1.11 -9.14 4.61
C GLY A 48 -1.06 -8.58 6.03
N ILE A 49 -0.48 -7.39 6.23
CA ILE A 49 -0.49 -6.69 7.52
C ILE A 49 -1.93 -6.38 7.93
N LEU A 50 -2.76 -5.89 7.02
CA LEU A 50 -4.16 -5.59 7.32
C LEU A 50 -4.94 -6.86 7.71
N GLU A 51 -4.79 -7.94 6.95
CA GLU A 51 -5.41 -9.23 7.24
C GLU A 51 -4.96 -9.80 8.60
N PHE A 52 -3.66 -9.71 8.90
CA PHE A 52 -3.11 -10.08 10.20
C PHE A 52 -3.75 -9.27 11.33
N LEU A 53 -3.87 -7.94 11.19
CA LEU A 53 -4.47 -7.08 12.21
C LEU A 53 -5.97 -7.36 12.40
N ILE A 54 -6.71 -7.62 11.31
CA ILE A 54 -8.11 -8.04 11.34
C ILE A 54 -8.26 -9.31 12.19
N GLY A 55 -7.44 -10.33 11.93
CA GLY A 55 -7.44 -11.58 12.68
C GLY A 55 -6.99 -11.39 14.14
N ARG A 56 -5.90 -10.65 14.35
CA ARG A 56 -5.28 -10.42 15.67
C ARG A 56 -6.19 -9.69 16.64
N TRP A 57 -7.01 -8.76 16.14
CA TRP A 57 -8.01 -8.03 16.93
C TRP A 57 -9.41 -8.65 16.83
N ARG A 58 -9.56 -9.76 16.09
CA ARG A 58 -10.83 -10.47 15.88
C ARG A 58 -11.93 -9.54 15.36
N LEU A 59 -11.59 -8.62 14.45
CA LEU A 59 -12.51 -7.58 13.99
C LEU A 59 -13.75 -8.16 13.31
N GLU A 60 -13.62 -9.30 12.61
CA GLU A 60 -14.75 -10.02 12.00
C GLU A 60 -15.73 -10.59 13.02
N LYS A 61 -15.27 -10.90 14.23
CA LYS A 61 -16.07 -11.52 15.30
C LYS A 61 -16.65 -10.49 16.28
N LEU A 62 -16.53 -9.20 15.97
CA LEU A 62 -17.15 -8.16 16.79
C LEU A 62 -18.66 -8.14 16.55
N ASP A 63 -19.41 -8.52 17.58
CA ASP A 63 -20.87 -8.48 17.59
C ASP A 63 -21.42 -7.19 18.21
N GLY A 64 -22.72 -6.97 18.07
CA GLY A 64 -23.42 -5.81 18.65
C GLY A 64 -23.18 -4.47 17.93
N LEU A 65 -22.39 -4.46 16.85
CA LEU A 65 -22.18 -3.27 16.01
C LEU A 65 -23.45 -2.96 15.18
N LYS A 66 -23.86 -1.68 15.21
CA LYS A 66 -24.99 -1.15 14.42
C LYS A 66 -24.56 0.08 13.61
N GLY A 67 -25.32 0.39 12.55
CA GLY A 67 -25.08 1.57 11.70
C GLY A 67 -23.65 1.62 11.16
N ASP A 68 -23.00 2.77 11.33
CA ASP A 68 -21.64 3.05 10.85
C ASP A 68 -20.59 2.04 11.36
N GLY A 69 -20.80 1.47 12.55
CA GLY A 69 -19.92 0.43 13.10
C GLY A 69 -19.92 -0.84 12.25
N ARG A 70 -21.09 -1.29 11.81
CA ARG A 70 -21.26 -2.49 10.95
C ARG A 70 -20.70 -2.23 9.55
N GLN A 71 -20.99 -1.06 8.97
CA GLN A 71 -20.44 -0.68 7.67
C GLN A 71 -18.91 -0.58 7.68
N ALA A 72 -18.33 -0.04 8.76
CA ALA A 72 -16.88 0.00 8.92
C ALA A 72 -16.27 -1.41 9.05
N GLN A 73 -16.95 -2.33 9.74
CA GLN A 73 -16.53 -3.73 9.86
C GLN A 73 -16.49 -4.41 8.49
N GLU A 74 -17.59 -4.35 7.74
CA GLU A 74 -17.69 -4.94 6.40
C GLU A 74 -16.65 -4.36 5.44
N PHE A 75 -16.46 -3.04 5.47
CA PHE A 75 -15.43 -2.37 4.68
C PHE A 75 -14.03 -2.87 5.01
N VAL A 76 -13.65 -2.88 6.30
CA VAL A 76 -12.30 -3.25 6.72
C VAL A 76 -12.02 -4.73 6.44
N CYS A 77 -12.96 -5.62 6.76
CA CYS A 77 -12.75 -7.07 6.59
C CYS A 77 -12.70 -7.49 5.12
N GLY A 78 -13.41 -6.79 4.23
CA GLY A 78 -13.32 -7.03 2.78
C GLY A 78 -12.13 -6.37 2.09
N LEU A 79 -11.41 -5.47 2.77
CA LEU A 79 -10.38 -4.63 2.15
C LEU A 79 -9.12 -5.39 1.69
N PRO A 80 -8.56 -6.37 2.43
CA PRO A 80 -7.37 -7.11 2.00
C PRO A 80 -7.53 -7.76 0.62
N GLN A 81 -8.64 -8.45 0.40
CA GLN A 81 -8.92 -9.09 -0.90
C GLN A 81 -9.06 -8.07 -2.03
N ARG A 82 -9.67 -6.91 -1.75
CA ARG A 82 -9.81 -5.82 -2.72
C ARG A 82 -8.46 -5.24 -3.11
N ILE A 83 -7.54 -5.08 -2.17
CA ILE A 83 -6.18 -4.56 -2.42
C ILE A 83 -5.41 -5.52 -3.32
N ARG A 84 -5.41 -6.82 -3.02
CA ARG A 84 -4.74 -7.83 -3.85
C ARG A 84 -5.22 -7.83 -5.29
N LYS A 85 -6.55 -7.82 -5.51
CA LYS A 85 -7.14 -7.74 -6.86
C LYS A 85 -6.76 -6.46 -7.62
N LEU A 86 -6.59 -5.34 -6.92
CA LEU A 86 -6.14 -4.10 -7.52
C LEU A 86 -4.65 -4.16 -7.87
N GLN A 87 -3.83 -4.78 -7.02
CA GLN A 87 -2.42 -4.98 -7.26
C GLN A 87 -2.18 -5.88 -8.47
N GLU A 88 -2.86 -7.04 -8.55
CA GLU A 88 -2.79 -7.94 -9.70
C GLU A 88 -3.03 -7.20 -11.03
N ARG A 89 -4.06 -6.34 -11.07
CA ARG A 89 -4.38 -5.51 -12.25
C ARG A 89 -3.31 -4.46 -12.53
N ALA A 90 -2.68 -3.89 -11.51
CA ALA A 90 -1.60 -2.93 -11.66
C ALA A 90 -0.36 -3.62 -12.25
N ASP A 91 -0.02 -4.80 -11.75
CA ASP A 91 1.11 -5.61 -12.22
C ASP A 91 0.91 -6.09 -13.67
N GLU A 92 -0.31 -6.51 -14.03
CA GLU A 92 -0.65 -6.86 -15.42
C GLU A 92 -0.46 -5.68 -16.39
N ARG A 93 -0.76 -4.45 -15.94
CA ARG A 93 -0.52 -3.24 -16.73
C ARG A 93 0.97 -2.92 -16.80
N ALA A 94 1.68 -3.01 -15.69
CA ALA A 94 3.11 -2.75 -15.63
C ALA A 94 3.91 -3.71 -16.54
N LYS A 95 3.54 -5.00 -16.59
CA LYS A 95 4.14 -5.99 -17.51
C LYS A 95 4.00 -5.62 -19.00
N LYS A 96 2.98 -4.83 -19.36
CA LYS A 96 2.76 -4.36 -20.74
C LYS A 96 3.49 -3.06 -21.05
N MET A 97 3.99 -2.35 -20.03
CA MET A 97 4.74 -1.12 -20.17
C MET A 97 6.24 -1.42 -20.28
N LYS A 98 6.99 -0.53 -20.96
CA LYS A 98 8.44 -0.66 -21.00
C LYS A 98 9.01 -0.32 -19.61
N PRO A 99 9.99 -1.09 -19.09
CA PRO A 99 10.66 -0.75 -17.85
C PRO A 99 11.26 0.65 -17.93
N GLN A 100 11.05 1.47 -16.91
CA GLN A 100 11.58 2.83 -16.86
C GLN A 100 12.79 2.86 -15.93
N GLY A 101 13.89 3.45 -16.40
CA GLY A 101 15.04 3.71 -15.55
C GLY A 101 14.92 5.08 -14.89
N GLN A 102 15.19 5.12 -13.59
CA GLN A 102 15.25 6.36 -12.83
C GLN A 102 16.64 6.53 -12.23
N ARG A 103 17.14 7.76 -12.25
CA ARG A 103 18.40 8.12 -11.58
C ARG A 103 18.13 8.50 -10.13
N PHE A 104 18.99 8.02 -9.24
CA PHE A 104 18.92 8.32 -7.82
C PHE A 104 20.21 9.03 -7.36
N SER A 105 20.04 10.19 -6.71
CA SER A 105 21.15 10.98 -6.16
C SER A 105 21.97 10.20 -5.12
N TRP A 106 21.30 9.34 -4.34
CA TRP A 106 21.91 8.49 -3.30
C TRP A 106 22.99 7.53 -3.82
N ILE A 107 22.95 7.20 -5.11
CA ILE A 107 23.91 6.30 -5.77
C ILE A 107 24.67 7.02 -6.89
N PHE A 108 25.01 8.29 -6.66
CA PHE A 108 25.78 9.11 -7.60
C PHE A 108 25.12 9.25 -8.97
N ASN A 109 23.79 9.44 -8.99
CA ASN A 109 22.97 9.56 -10.20
C ASN A 109 23.03 8.35 -11.15
N ARG A 110 23.43 7.18 -10.65
CA ARG A 110 23.28 5.92 -11.39
C ARG A 110 21.80 5.59 -11.58
N GLU A 111 21.52 4.93 -12.69
CA GLU A 111 20.18 4.55 -13.11
C GLU A 111 19.81 3.17 -12.59
N VAL A 112 18.60 3.05 -12.04
CA VAL A 112 18.01 1.81 -11.55
C VAL A 112 16.66 1.64 -12.22
N ILE A 113 16.32 0.40 -12.58
CA ILE A 113 15.03 0.11 -13.18
C ILE A 113 13.97 0.13 -12.09
N VAL A 114 12.95 0.96 -12.31
CA VAL A 114 11.80 1.14 -11.44
C VAL A 114 10.61 0.36 -12.01
#